data_AF-A0A8S3U590-F1
#
_entry.id   AF-A0A8S3U590-F1
#
_cell.length_a   1.000
_cell.length_b   1.000
_cell.length_c   1.000
_cell.angle_alpha   90.00
_cell.angle_beta   90.00
_cell.angle_gamma   90.00
#
_symmetry.space_group_name_H-M   'P 1'
#
loop_
_entity.id
_entity.type
_entity.pdbx_description
1 polymer ?
#
loop_
_entity_poly.entity_id
_entity_poly.type
_entity_poly.pdbx_seq_one_letter_code
_entity_poly.pdbx_strand_id
1 'polypeptide(L)'
;MFSRCCRTKLANQTVYLFSRYQSTLVIAEHDNQKLIPITLNTITAANKIGGDITCLVAGTQCSKVAEEVSKIPGVSKVLLADNEAFKGFLPESLTPLLLATQKQFNFSHILAGATAMGKGLLPRLAAKLDVSPISEIIGIKDKDTFIRTIYAGNAIQTLKSKESLKIISVRGTAFEAAALEGGNAASENAPDADVKMMCQTKTVISGGRGMKNGDNFKMLYDLADKMGAAVGASRAAVDAGFVPNDMQVGQTGKIVAPQHSSSACIRIPGDGGRYKENVHRSTDYVYLIHSIELHHVLHNSKWQYSPQHNNIETVGPLIKEEHVIIQNKLEKFSQHLKDIQIDGEAKPVEAKSAGEGVVHEANELGANVIITGTRGYGKVRRTILGSVSDYIIHHSSVPVIVCHKKERKTLKRIVGI
;
A
#
# COMPACT_ATOMS: atom_id res chain seq x y z
N MET A 1 -2.83 75.72 -21.60
CA MET A 1 -2.16 74.50 -22.11
C MET A 1 -2.70 73.29 -21.34
N PHE A 2 -3.29 72.33 -22.06
CA PHE A 2 -3.41 70.89 -21.81
C PHE A 2 -2.64 70.33 -20.58
N SER A 3 -3.04 69.32 -19.81
CA SER A 3 -4.08 68.29 -19.92
C SER A 3 -3.89 67.31 -18.72
N ARG A 4 -5.00 66.70 -18.25
CA ARG A 4 -5.15 65.42 -17.51
C ARG A 4 -4.66 65.34 -16.04
N CYS A 5 -5.52 65.20 -15.02
CA CYS A 5 -6.55 64.19 -14.71
C CYS A 5 -6.02 63.04 -13.83
N CYS A 6 -6.58 62.97 -12.61
CA CYS A 6 -6.74 61.83 -11.69
C CYS A 6 -5.90 60.57 -11.92
N ARG A 7 -5.10 60.19 -10.91
CA ARG A 7 -5.07 58.84 -10.31
C ARG A 7 -3.96 58.74 -9.27
N THR A 8 -4.33 58.58 -8.00
CA THR A 8 -3.76 57.59 -7.05
C THR A 8 -4.43 57.71 -5.67
N LYS A 9 -5.76 57.48 -5.62
CA LYS A 9 -6.47 57.01 -4.43
C LYS A 9 -7.05 55.62 -4.72
N LEU A 10 -6.17 54.67 -5.04
CA LEU A 10 -6.58 53.29 -5.41
C LEU A 10 -5.46 52.27 -5.13
N ALA A 11 -4.70 52.45 -4.05
CA ALA A 11 -3.64 51.52 -3.65
C ALA A 11 -4.01 50.61 -2.47
N ASN A 12 -5.28 50.59 -2.01
CA ASN A 12 -5.71 49.79 -0.84
C ASN A 12 -7.05 49.05 -1.02
N GLN A 13 -7.43 48.72 -2.27
CA GLN A 13 -8.72 48.04 -2.55
C GLN A 13 -8.60 46.82 -3.48
N THR A 14 -7.47 46.13 -3.50
CA THR A 14 -7.28 44.96 -4.38
C THR A 14 -6.58 43.79 -3.68
N VAL A 15 -6.93 43.54 -2.41
CA VAL A 15 -6.56 42.29 -1.69
C VAL A 15 -7.79 41.52 -1.20
N TYR A 16 -9.00 41.99 -1.50
CA TYR A 16 -10.25 41.29 -1.21
C TYR A 16 -10.90 40.73 -2.48
N LEU A 17 -10.38 39.64 -3.04
CA LEU A 17 -11.15 38.75 -3.94
C LEU A 17 -10.35 37.46 -4.15
N PHE A 18 -11.04 36.32 -4.08
CA PHE A 18 -10.53 34.94 -3.96
C PHE A 18 -10.17 34.46 -2.54
N SER A 19 -11.05 34.71 -1.57
CA SER A 19 -11.35 33.59 -0.65
C SER A 19 -11.92 32.47 -1.52
N ARG A 20 -11.08 31.51 -1.91
CA ARG A 20 -11.51 30.34 -2.69
C ARG A 20 -12.67 29.68 -1.93
N TYR A 21 -13.84 29.60 -2.55
CA TYR A 21 -14.99 28.92 -1.94
C TYR A 21 -14.57 27.49 -1.57
N GLN A 22 -14.92 27.06 -0.36
CA GLN A 22 -14.67 25.69 0.07
C GLN A 22 -15.43 24.76 -0.87
N SER A 23 -14.72 23.80 -1.43
CA SER A 23 -15.30 22.80 -2.32
C SER A 23 -14.74 21.43 -1.95
N THR A 24 -15.66 20.48 -1.80
CA THR A 24 -15.40 19.15 -1.28
C THR A 24 -15.76 18.11 -2.33
N LEU A 25 -14.82 17.23 -2.63
CA LEU A 25 -15.07 16.03 -3.42
C LEU A 25 -15.32 14.84 -2.47
N VAL A 26 -16.44 14.15 -2.63
CA VAL A 26 -16.73 12.89 -1.95
C VAL A 26 -16.62 11.75 -2.96
N ILE A 27 -15.84 10.72 -2.64
CA ILE A 27 -15.73 9.51 -3.46
C ILE A 27 -16.84 8.55 -3.03
N ALA A 28 -17.79 8.30 -3.92
CA ALA A 28 -18.91 7.40 -3.66
C ALA A 28 -18.46 5.95 -3.78
N GLU A 29 -18.68 5.18 -2.72
CA GLU A 29 -18.46 3.73 -2.71
C GLU A 29 -19.77 3.01 -3.02
N HIS A 30 -19.73 2.04 -3.94
CA HIS A 30 -20.90 1.32 -4.42
C HIS A 30 -20.53 -0.07 -4.96
N ASP A 31 -21.52 -0.92 -5.22
CA ASP A 31 -21.36 -2.23 -5.87
C ASP A 31 -21.72 -2.22 -7.36
N ASN A 32 -21.80 -1.02 -7.95
CA ASN A 32 -22.25 -0.69 -9.32
C ASN A 32 -23.76 -0.63 -9.50
N GLN A 33 -24.53 -1.16 -8.56
CA GLN A 33 -26.00 -1.11 -8.61
C GLN A 33 -26.59 -0.27 -7.49
N LYS A 34 -25.95 -0.29 -6.31
CA LYS A 34 -26.40 0.39 -5.09
C LYS A 34 -25.26 1.11 -4.42
N LEU A 35 -25.59 2.26 -3.85
CA LEU A 35 -24.67 3.01 -3.01
C LEU A 35 -24.41 2.27 -1.69
N ILE A 36 -23.14 2.21 -1.27
CA ILE A 36 -22.78 1.68 0.04
C ILE A 36 -23.09 2.77 1.10
N PRO A 37 -23.77 2.43 2.23
CA PRO A 37 -24.26 3.41 3.19
C PRO A 37 -23.21 4.38 3.74
N ILE A 38 -21.94 3.96 3.84
CA ILE A 38 -20.86 4.82 4.36
C ILE A 38 -20.67 6.12 3.55
N THR A 39 -21.06 6.12 2.27
CA THR A 39 -21.04 7.34 1.45
C THR A 39 -21.98 8.40 2.03
N LEU A 40 -23.15 8.01 2.55
CA LEU A 40 -24.12 8.92 3.17
C LEU A 40 -23.54 9.56 4.44
N ASN A 41 -22.87 8.78 5.28
CA ASN A 41 -22.19 9.31 6.48
C ASN A 41 -21.06 10.28 6.09
N THR A 42 -20.37 9.99 4.98
CA THR A 42 -19.29 10.82 4.45
C THR A 42 -19.81 12.14 3.89
N ILE A 43 -20.97 12.14 3.24
CA ILE A 43 -21.66 13.37 2.78
C ILE A 43 -22.09 14.22 3.98
N THR A 44 -22.62 13.62 5.05
CA THR A 44 -22.91 14.35 6.30
C THR A 44 -21.65 14.98 6.90
N ALA A 45 -20.51 14.29 6.86
CA ALA A 45 -19.23 14.85 7.29
C ALA A 45 -18.79 16.02 6.39
N ALA A 46 -18.91 15.89 5.06
CA ALA A 46 -18.62 16.95 4.11
C ALA A 46 -19.50 18.20 4.34
N ASN A 47 -20.80 18.02 4.61
CA ASN A 47 -21.72 19.12 4.95
C ASN A 47 -21.26 19.91 6.19
N LYS A 48 -20.63 19.25 7.17
CA LYS A 48 -20.09 19.91 8.37
C LYS A 48 -18.82 20.73 8.10
N ILE A 49 -18.08 20.43 7.04
CA ILE A 49 -16.95 21.27 6.57
C ILE A 49 -17.52 22.56 5.97
N GLY A 50 -18.59 22.42 5.20
CA GLY A 50 -19.26 23.50 4.48
C GLY A 50 -18.75 23.66 3.05
N GLY A 51 -19.40 24.56 2.30
CA GLY A 51 -19.15 24.76 0.88
C GLY A 51 -19.86 23.74 -0.01
N ASP A 52 -19.50 23.73 -1.30
CA ASP A 52 -20.14 22.87 -2.29
C ASP A 52 -19.60 21.44 -2.24
N ILE A 53 -20.51 20.46 -2.31
CA ILE A 53 -20.17 19.04 -2.35
C ILE A 53 -20.35 18.51 -3.77
N THR A 54 -19.26 17.99 -4.32
CA THR A 54 -19.28 17.20 -5.55
C THR A 54 -19.05 15.74 -5.21
N CYS A 55 -19.88 14.83 -5.73
CA CYS A 55 -19.69 13.40 -5.56
C CYS A 55 -19.13 12.76 -6.83
N LEU A 56 -18.05 11.99 -6.74
CA LEU A 56 -17.55 11.17 -7.85
C LEU A 56 -18.07 9.75 -7.72
N VAL A 57 -18.77 9.28 -8.75
CA VAL A 57 -19.24 7.91 -8.93
C VAL A 57 -18.42 7.28 -10.06
N ALA A 58 -17.54 6.33 -9.72
CA ALA A 58 -16.61 5.72 -10.67
C ALA A 58 -16.70 4.20 -10.62
N GLY A 59 -16.97 3.57 -11.75
CA GLY A 59 -17.15 2.13 -11.83
C GLY A 59 -17.57 1.68 -13.22
N THR A 60 -18.14 0.47 -13.28
CA THR A 60 -18.70 -0.13 -14.49
C THR A 60 -20.22 -0.14 -14.39
N GLN A 61 -20.94 0.35 -15.40
CA GLN A 61 -22.41 0.35 -15.44
C GLN A 61 -23.04 0.99 -14.20
N CYS A 62 -22.47 2.12 -13.73
CA CYS A 62 -22.81 2.76 -12.46
C CYS A 62 -23.73 3.98 -12.59
N SER A 63 -24.35 4.19 -13.76
CA SER A 63 -25.31 5.29 -13.99
C SER A 63 -26.44 5.34 -12.96
N LYS A 64 -27.00 4.18 -12.57
CA LYS A 64 -28.03 4.08 -11.53
C LYS A 64 -27.58 4.62 -10.18
N VAL A 65 -26.32 4.40 -9.82
CA VAL A 65 -25.75 4.92 -8.58
C VAL A 65 -25.60 6.44 -8.65
N ALA A 66 -25.22 6.98 -9.81
CA ALA A 66 -25.18 8.44 -10.00
C ALA A 66 -26.57 9.09 -9.87
N GLU A 67 -27.63 8.42 -10.33
CA GLU A 67 -29.02 8.85 -10.11
C GLU A 67 -29.46 8.74 -8.64
N GLU A 68 -28.98 7.75 -7.90
CA GLU A 68 -29.21 7.66 -6.45
C GLU A 68 -28.50 8.79 -5.71
N VAL A 69 -27.23 9.03 -6.05
CA VAL A 69 -26.41 10.07 -5.43
C VAL A 69 -26.93 11.48 -5.72
N SER A 70 -27.52 11.72 -6.90
CA SER A 70 -28.07 13.04 -7.24
C SER A 70 -29.27 13.45 -6.41
N LYS A 71 -29.98 12.48 -5.82
CA LYS A 71 -31.14 12.68 -4.95
C LYS A 71 -30.76 12.96 -3.49
N ILE A 72 -29.48 12.86 -3.14
CA ILE A 72 -29.01 13.10 -1.77
C ILE A 72 -28.93 14.61 -1.51
N PRO A 73 -29.58 15.14 -0.46
CA PRO A 73 -29.52 16.55 -0.11
C PRO A 73 -28.10 16.97 0.28
N GLY A 74 -27.71 18.17 -0.14
CA GLY A 74 -26.38 18.74 0.09
C GLY A 74 -25.35 18.39 -0.98
N VAL A 75 -25.62 17.43 -1.87
CA VAL A 75 -24.81 17.20 -3.07
C VAL A 75 -25.15 18.27 -4.11
N SER A 76 -24.17 19.08 -4.50
CA SER A 76 -24.33 20.13 -5.52
C SER A 76 -24.15 19.57 -6.93
N LYS A 77 -23.27 18.58 -7.09
CA LYS A 77 -22.88 18.02 -8.40
C LYS A 77 -22.49 16.55 -8.29
N VAL A 78 -22.78 15.76 -9.32
CA VAL A 78 -22.30 14.37 -9.47
C VAL A 78 -21.39 14.28 -10.70
N LEU A 79 -20.20 13.71 -10.52
CA LEU A 79 -19.28 13.34 -11.59
C LEU A 79 -19.41 11.84 -11.83
N LEU A 80 -19.80 11.45 -13.05
CA LEU A 80 -19.93 10.06 -13.45
C LEU A 80 -18.74 9.61 -14.30
N ALA A 81 -18.03 8.57 -13.85
CA ALA A 81 -16.99 7.89 -14.60
C ALA A 81 -17.39 6.43 -14.81
N ASP A 82 -18.16 6.17 -15.87
CA ASP A 82 -18.61 4.83 -16.25
C ASP A 82 -17.66 4.23 -17.29
N ASN A 83 -16.78 3.33 -16.85
CA ASN A 83 -15.81 2.67 -17.72
C ASN A 83 -15.39 1.32 -17.14
N GLU A 84 -15.29 0.29 -17.98
CA GLU A 84 -14.81 -1.04 -17.60
C GLU A 84 -13.45 -1.04 -16.89
N ALA A 85 -12.60 -0.04 -17.13
CA ALA A 85 -11.29 0.10 -16.49
C ALA A 85 -11.36 0.30 -14.96
N PHE A 86 -12.53 0.69 -14.43
CA PHE A 86 -12.78 0.87 -13.00
C PHE A 86 -13.35 -0.38 -12.31
N LYS A 87 -13.44 -1.51 -13.02
CA LYS A 87 -13.89 -2.79 -12.45
C LYS A 87 -13.04 -3.18 -11.24
N GLY A 88 -13.72 -3.50 -10.13
CA GLY A 88 -13.05 -3.92 -8.89
C GLY A 88 -12.42 -2.79 -8.06
N PHE A 89 -12.65 -1.52 -8.43
CA PHE A 89 -12.24 -0.34 -7.64
C PHE A 89 -10.74 -0.31 -7.31
N LEU A 90 -9.90 -0.75 -8.26
CA LEU A 90 -8.46 -0.79 -8.08
C LEU A 90 -7.89 0.62 -7.87
N PRO A 91 -7.11 0.86 -6.81
CA PRO A 91 -6.50 2.17 -6.57
C PRO A 91 -5.63 2.65 -7.74
N GLU A 92 -5.01 1.75 -8.48
CA GLU A 92 -4.20 2.03 -9.67
C GLU A 92 -5.02 2.69 -10.78
N SER A 93 -6.27 2.26 -10.97
CA SER A 93 -7.19 2.80 -11.99
C SER A 93 -7.88 4.07 -11.52
N LEU A 94 -8.31 4.12 -10.25
CA LEU A 94 -9.05 5.25 -9.71
C LEU A 94 -8.16 6.47 -9.38
N THR A 95 -6.89 6.27 -9.04
CA THR A 95 -5.99 7.39 -8.69
C THR A 95 -5.77 8.36 -9.86
N PRO A 96 -5.47 7.92 -11.10
CA PRO A 96 -5.38 8.82 -12.25
C PRO A 96 -6.64 9.66 -12.48
N LEU A 97 -7.82 9.06 -12.33
CA LEU A 97 -9.10 9.76 -12.41
C LEU A 97 -9.23 10.85 -11.34
N LEU A 98 -8.87 10.54 -10.10
CA LEU A 98 -8.89 11.53 -9.01
C LEU A 98 -7.88 12.66 -9.22
N LEU A 99 -6.70 12.35 -9.77
CA LEU A 99 -5.71 13.37 -10.13
C LEU A 99 -6.22 14.29 -11.25
N ALA A 100 -6.84 13.74 -12.29
CA ALA A 100 -7.44 14.52 -13.37
C ALA A 100 -8.59 15.41 -12.84
N THR A 101 -9.46 14.81 -12.03
CA THR A 101 -10.56 15.50 -11.33
C THR A 101 -10.05 16.62 -10.44
N GLN A 102 -9.01 16.38 -9.64
CA GLN A 102 -8.40 17.41 -8.80
C GLN A 102 -7.72 18.50 -9.63
N LYS A 103 -7.09 18.19 -10.76
CA LYS A 103 -6.49 19.21 -11.64
C LYS A 103 -7.55 20.11 -12.27
N GLN A 104 -8.68 19.56 -12.68
CA GLN A 104 -9.74 20.30 -13.36
C GLN A 104 -10.54 21.19 -12.41
N PHE A 105 -10.96 20.65 -11.26
CA PHE A 105 -11.87 21.36 -10.34
C PHE A 105 -11.15 21.97 -9.13
N ASN A 106 -9.96 21.45 -8.80
CA ASN A 106 -9.09 21.96 -7.74
C ASN A 106 -9.83 22.16 -6.40
N PHE A 107 -10.30 21.03 -5.86
CA PHE A 107 -11.01 20.93 -4.59
C PHE A 107 -10.11 21.27 -3.40
N SER A 108 -10.73 21.73 -2.33
CA SER A 108 -10.06 21.99 -1.04
C SER A 108 -10.03 20.77 -0.13
N HIS A 109 -11.01 19.87 -0.29
CA HIS A 109 -11.19 18.66 0.51
C HIS A 109 -11.54 17.49 -0.41
N ILE A 110 -10.94 16.32 -0.16
CA ILE A 110 -11.30 15.05 -0.80
C ILE A 110 -11.58 14.03 0.30
N LEU A 111 -12.81 13.50 0.34
CA LEU A 111 -13.30 12.62 1.38
C LEU A 111 -13.71 11.26 0.79
N ALA A 112 -13.48 10.20 1.56
CA ALA A 112 -14.11 8.90 1.35
C ALA A 112 -14.41 8.21 2.68
N GLY A 113 -15.29 7.22 2.66
CA GLY A 113 -15.50 6.35 3.81
C GLY A 113 -14.23 5.58 4.20
N ALA A 114 -14.02 5.34 5.49
CA ALA A 114 -12.88 4.57 6.01
C ALA A 114 -13.03 3.03 5.82
N THR A 115 -13.44 2.60 4.64
CA THR A 115 -13.55 1.19 4.21
C THR A 115 -12.23 0.66 3.67
N ALA A 116 -12.22 -0.60 3.21
CA ALA A 116 -11.09 -1.17 2.48
C ALA A 116 -10.75 -0.34 1.23
N MET A 117 -11.76 0.11 0.47
CA MET A 117 -11.57 0.95 -0.71
C MET A 117 -10.95 2.30 -0.32
N GLY A 118 -11.58 3.04 0.60
CA GLY A 118 -11.08 4.37 0.97
C GLY A 118 -9.69 4.33 1.63
N LYS A 119 -9.41 3.30 2.43
CA LYS A 119 -8.09 3.10 3.07
C LYS A 119 -6.99 2.68 2.07
N GLY A 120 -7.34 2.01 0.98
CA GLY A 120 -6.40 1.69 -0.10
C GLY A 120 -6.18 2.88 -1.05
N LEU A 121 -7.23 3.65 -1.33
CA LEU A 121 -7.23 4.70 -2.35
C LEU A 121 -6.66 6.03 -1.86
N LEU A 122 -7.12 6.54 -0.71
CA LEU A 122 -6.80 7.89 -0.25
C LEU A 122 -5.30 8.10 0.06
N PRO A 123 -4.59 7.17 0.75
CA PRO A 123 -3.17 7.34 0.99
C PRO A 123 -2.34 7.37 -0.30
N ARG A 124 -2.74 6.59 -1.32
CA ARG A 124 -2.10 6.59 -2.63
C ARG A 124 -2.28 7.93 -3.34
N LEU A 125 -3.51 8.47 -3.33
CA LEU A 125 -3.78 9.81 -3.88
C LEU A 125 -2.97 10.89 -3.14
N ALA A 126 -2.92 10.81 -1.81
CA ALA A 126 -2.20 11.76 -0.97
C ALA A 126 -0.69 11.76 -1.24
N ALA A 127 -0.10 10.56 -1.39
CA ALA A 127 1.30 10.45 -1.80
C ALA A 127 1.57 11.03 -3.19
N LYS A 128 0.63 10.91 -4.14
CA LYS A 128 0.78 11.49 -5.49
C LYS A 128 0.64 13.01 -5.52
N LEU A 129 -0.11 13.58 -4.58
CA LEU A 129 -0.33 15.01 -4.46
C LEU A 129 0.59 15.68 -3.43
N ASP A 130 1.48 14.90 -2.80
CA ASP A 130 2.43 15.33 -1.78
C ASP A 130 1.75 16.07 -0.61
N VAL A 131 0.68 15.46 -0.07
CA VAL A 131 -0.05 15.98 1.10
C VAL A 131 -0.20 14.91 2.18
N SER A 132 -0.21 15.32 3.45
CA SER A 132 -0.47 14.37 4.54
C SER A 132 -1.97 14.03 4.65
N PRO A 133 -2.39 12.75 4.49
CA PRO A 133 -3.78 12.36 4.65
C PRO A 133 -4.20 12.32 6.13
N ILE A 134 -5.50 12.46 6.37
CA ILE A 134 -6.12 12.44 7.70
C ILE A 134 -7.04 11.23 7.80
N SER A 135 -6.61 10.22 8.55
CA SER A 135 -7.35 8.96 8.63
C SER A 135 -8.41 8.95 9.72
N GLU A 136 -9.57 8.38 9.39
CA GLU A 136 -10.65 7.97 10.29
C GLU A 136 -11.13 9.06 11.25
N ILE A 137 -11.49 10.21 10.70
CA ILE A 137 -12.07 11.27 11.53
C ILE A 137 -13.38 10.81 12.16
N ILE A 138 -13.58 11.23 13.41
CA ILE A 138 -14.81 11.04 14.19
C ILE A 138 -15.52 12.37 14.48
N GLY A 139 -14.92 13.50 14.08
CA GLY A 139 -15.48 14.81 14.31
C GLY A 139 -14.74 15.88 13.53
N ILE A 140 -15.42 17.00 13.32
CA ILE A 140 -14.95 18.17 12.59
C ILE A 140 -15.25 19.39 13.46
N LYS A 141 -14.22 20.17 13.79
CA LYS A 141 -14.37 21.42 14.56
C LYS A 141 -14.51 22.62 13.64
N ASP A 142 -13.71 22.64 12.59
CA ASP A 142 -13.74 23.64 11.52
C ASP A 142 -13.16 23.02 10.24
N LYS A 143 -13.07 23.81 9.17
CA LYS A 143 -12.58 23.37 7.86
C LYS A 143 -11.16 22.79 7.87
N ASP A 144 -10.31 23.15 8.83
CA ASP A 144 -8.92 22.70 8.89
C ASP A 144 -8.65 21.79 10.10
N THR A 145 -9.60 21.66 11.03
CA THR A 145 -9.42 21.03 12.34
C THR A 145 -10.35 19.84 12.53
N PHE A 146 -9.76 18.66 12.69
CA PHE A 146 -10.45 17.37 12.74
C PHE A 146 -10.16 16.64 14.04
N ILE A 147 -11.04 15.73 14.41
CA ILE A 147 -10.93 14.89 15.60
C ILE A 147 -10.85 13.44 15.15
N ARG A 148 -9.87 12.69 15.63
CA ARG A 148 -9.77 11.24 15.39
C ARG A 148 -9.37 10.50 16.66
N THR A 149 -9.54 9.18 16.66
CA THR A 149 -9.00 8.34 17.72
C THR A 149 -7.61 7.83 17.37
N ILE A 150 -6.78 7.64 18.39
CA ILE A 150 -5.47 6.98 18.30
C ILE A 150 -5.34 5.95 19.43
N TYR A 151 -4.30 5.12 19.37
CA TYR A 151 -4.07 4.05 20.36
C TYR A 151 -5.30 3.16 20.56
N ALA A 152 -5.90 2.68 19.47
CA ALA A 152 -7.10 1.83 19.48
C ALA A 152 -8.29 2.44 20.26
N GLY A 153 -8.50 3.75 20.16
CA GLY A 153 -9.62 4.43 20.82
C GLY A 153 -9.31 5.01 22.20
N ASN A 154 -8.15 4.70 22.78
CA ASN A 154 -7.81 5.13 24.14
C ASN A 154 -7.49 6.62 24.26
N ALA A 155 -7.20 7.31 23.16
CA ALA A 155 -7.00 8.74 23.16
C ALA A 155 -7.69 9.40 21.97
N ILE A 156 -8.23 10.59 22.21
CA ILE A 156 -8.85 11.44 21.20
C ILE A 156 -7.86 12.55 20.84
N GLN A 157 -7.48 12.60 19.57
CA GLN A 157 -6.58 13.60 19.03
C GLN A 157 -7.38 14.63 18.24
N THR A 158 -7.31 15.90 18.66
CA THR A 158 -7.67 17.03 17.78
C THR A 158 -6.43 17.40 16.98
N LEU A 159 -6.53 17.47 15.65
CA LEU A 159 -5.44 17.83 14.77
C LEU A 159 -5.88 18.93 13.80
N LYS A 160 -4.99 19.88 13.53
CA LYS A 160 -5.20 20.94 12.54
C LYS A 160 -4.26 20.72 11.36
N SER A 161 -4.82 20.56 10.16
CA SER A 161 -4.05 20.43 8.93
C SER A 161 -3.63 21.79 8.41
N LYS A 162 -2.38 21.89 7.96
CA LYS A 162 -1.83 23.09 7.30
C LYS A 162 -1.79 22.94 5.78
N GLU A 163 -2.17 21.77 5.27
CA GLU A 163 -2.19 21.49 3.84
C GLU A 163 -3.23 22.36 3.14
N SER A 164 -2.97 22.73 1.89
CA SER A 164 -3.94 23.44 1.07
C SER A 164 -5.11 22.52 0.67
N LEU A 165 -4.81 21.26 0.34
CA LEU A 165 -5.75 20.19 0.06
C LEU A 165 -5.80 19.21 1.23
N LYS A 166 -6.99 18.92 1.75
CA LYS A 166 -7.19 17.92 2.81
C LYS A 166 -7.74 16.64 2.23
N ILE A 167 -7.00 15.55 2.36
CA ILE A 167 -7.46 14.20 1.98
C ILE A 167 -7.82 13.45 3.25
N ILE A 168 -9.10 13.05 3.37
CA ILE A 168 -9.67 12.63 4.64
C ILE A 168 -10.44 11.32 4.48
N SER A 169 -10.21 10.35 5.35
CA SER A 169 -11.11 9.21 5.50
C SER A 169 -12.04 9.38 6.69
N VAL A 170 -13.33 9.09 6.50
CA VAL A 170 -14.39 9.32 7.50
C VAL A 170 -14.79 8.01 8.16
N ARG A 171 -14.81 7.98 9.49
CA ARG A 171 -15.37 6.84 10.23
C ARG A 171 -16.90 6.88 10.12
N GLY A 172 -17.49 5.92 9.42
CA GLY A 172 -18.92 5.89 9.14
C GLY A 172 -19.81 6.04 10.38
N THR A 173 -19.50 5.32 11.46
CA THR A 173 -20.30 5.33 12.70
C THR A 173 -20.25 6.64 13.50
N ALA A 174 -19.42 7.60 13.11
CA ALA A 174 -19.27 8.87 13.82
C ALA A 174 -20.16 10.00 13.26
N PHE A 175 -20.83 9.76 12.13
CA PHE A 175 -21.70 10.74 11.47
C PHE A 175 -23.00 10.05 11.08
N GLU A 176 -24.13 10.74 11.22
CA GLU A 176 -25.42 10.21 10.77
C GLU A 176 -25.43 10.05 9.24
N ALA A 177 -26.18 9.08 8.74
CA ALA A 177 -26.36 8.92 7.30
C ALA A 177 -27.21 10.09 6.76
N ALA A 178 -26.78 10.69 5.66
CA ALA A 178 -27.61 11.63 4.90
C ALA A 178 -28.90 10.95 4.41
N ALA A 179 -29.97 11.72 4.23
CA ALA A 179 -31.19 11.23 3.60
C ALA A 179 -30.92 10.80 2.15
N LEU A 180 -31.67 9.82 1.65
CA LEU A 180 -31.52 9.34 0.27
C LEU A 180 -32.29 10.19 -0.76
N GLU A 181 -33.21 11.03 -0.29
CA GLU A 181 -34.07 11.87 -1.14
C GLU A 181 -34.10 13.32 -0.65
N GLY A 182 -34.48 14.24 -1.54
CA GLY A 182 -34.59 15.67 -1.27
C GLY A 182 -33.49 16.54 -1.90
N GLY A 183 -32.51 15.93 -2.56
CA GLY A 183 -31.52 16.59 -3.43
C GLY A 183 -31.93 16.60 -4.90
N ASN A 184 -31.26 17.44 -5.68
CA ASN A 184 -31.43 17.52 -7.14
C ASN A 184 -30.12 17.96 -7.81
N ALA A 185 -29.05 17.19 -7.59
CA ALA A 185 -27.73 17.50 -8.12
C ALA A 185 -27.67 17.20 -9.63
N ALA A 186 -27.01 18.07 -10.40
CA ALA A 186 -26.74 17.78 -11.81
C ALA A 186 -25.62 16.73 -11.94
N SER A 187 -25.81 15.77 -12.86
CA SER A 187 -24.79 14.78 -13.23
C SER A 187 -24.06 15.23 -14.49
N GLU A 188 -22.72 15.20 -14.46
CA GLU A 188 -21.85 15.44 -15.61
C GLU A 188 -20.79 14.34 -15.72
N ASN A 189 -20.23 14.15 -16.90
CA ASN A 189 -19.15 13.18 -17.08
C ASN A 189 -17.90 13.65 -16.32
N ALA A 190 -17.26 12.73 -15.62
CA ALA A 190 -15.97 12.97 -15.02
C ALA A 190 -14.90 13.19 -16.11
N PRO A 191 -13.77 13.82 -15.76
CA PRO A 191 -12.70 14.06 -16.72
C PRO A 191 -12.12 12.76 -17.27
N ASP A 192 -11.72 12.77 -18.54
CA ASP A 192 -11.00 11.65 -19.13
C ASP A 192 -9.68 11.46 -18.38
N ALA A 193 -9.48 10.25 -17.91
CA ALA A 193 -8.23 9.82 -17.31
C ALA A 193 -7.57 8.81 -18.23
N ASP A 194 -6.25 8.91 -18.35
CA ASP A 194 -5.43 8.00 -19.12
C ASP A 194 -5.30 6.66 -18.36
N VAL A 195 -6.43 5.95 -18.24
CA VAL A 195 -6.54 4.71 -17.47
C VAL A 195 -6.10 3.58 -18.39
N LYS A 196 -4.86 3.13 -18.22
CA LYS A 196 -4.42 1.88 -18.85
C LYS A 196 -5.19 0.73 -18.23
N MET A 197 -6.12 0.15 -19.00
CA MET A 197 -6.74 -1.13 -18.65
C MET A 197 -5.66 -2.17 -18.42
N MET A 198 -5.55 -2.65 -17.18
CA MET A 198 -4.76 -3.83 -16.91
C MET A 198 -5.67 -5.03 -17.12
N CYS A 199 -5.60 -5.64 -18.31
CA CYS A 199 -6.33 -6.87 -18.60
C CYS A 199 -5.96 -7.93 -17.57
N GLN A 200 -6.86 -8.20 -16.62
CA GLN A 200 -6.74 -9.35 -15.74
C GLN A 200 -7.08 -10.62 -16.54
N THR A 201 -6.09 -11.18 -17.22
CA THR A 201 -6.17 -12.56 -17.73
C THR A 201 -6.17 -13.49 -16.52
N LYS A 202 -7.22 -14.31 -16.38
CA LYS A 202 -7.41 -15.18 -15.20
C LYS A 202 -6.31 -16.26 -15.07
N THR A 203 -5.66 -16.61 -16.18
CA THR A 203 -4.58 -17.61 -16.27
C THR A 203 -3.54 -17.18 -17.29
N VAL A 204 -2.26 -17.28 -16.95
CA VAL A 204 -1.13 -17.00 -17.85
C VAL A 204 -0.20 -18.21 -17.89
N ILE A 205 0.20 -18.62 -19.09
CA ILE A 205 1.09 -19.75 -19.34
C ILE A 205 2.40 -19.19 -19.91
N SER A 206 3.51 -19.38 -19.19
CA SER A 206 4.77 -18.70 -19.50
C SER A 206 5.86 -19.66 -19.99
N GLY A 207 6.55 -19.29 -21.07
CA GLY A 207 7.70 -20.01 -21.63
C GLY A 207 9.05 -19.40 -21.25
N GLY A 208 10.00 -20.23 -20.83
CA GLY A 208 11.34 -19.80 -20.43
C GLY A 208 12.44 -20.16 -21.43
N ARG A 209 13.70 -19.93 -21.05
CA ARG A 209 14.88 -20.43 -21.80
C ARG A 209 14.82 -21.95 -22.04
N GLY A 210 14.15 -22.70 -21.17
CA GLY A 210 13.91 -24.13 -21.30
C GLY A 210 13.10 -24.55 -22.54
N MET A 211 12.46 -23.60 -23.24
CA MET A 211 11.82 -23.86 -24.54
C MET A 211 12.83 -24.10 -25.66
N LYS A 212 14.12 -23.83 -25.44
CA LYS A 212 15.28 -24.05 -26.34
C LYS A 212 15.28 -23.27 -27.66
N ASN A 213 14.13 -23.04 -28.29
CA ASN A 213 13.95 -22.24 -29.51
C ASN A 213 12.53 -21.63 -29.58
N GLY A 214 12.30 -20.74 -30.55
CA GLY A 214 11.00 -20.11 -30.79
C GLY A 214 9.92 -21.08 -31.31
N ASP A 215 10.29 -22.07 -32.12
CA ASP A 215 9.34 -23.03 -32.71
C ASP A 215 8.59 -23.83 -31.62
N ASN A 216 9.25 -24.12 -30.51
CA ASN A 216 8.67 -24.84 -29.38
C ASN A 216 7.60 -24.02 -28.61
N PHE A 217 7.54 -22.69 -28.77
CA PHE A 217 6.47 -21.88 -28.18
C PHE A 217 5.09 -22.20 -28.76
N LYS A 218 5.02 -22.85 -29.93
CA LYS A 218 3.76 -23.36 -30.49
C LYS A 218 2.98 -24.25 -29.51
N MET A 219 3.69 -25.06 -28.72
CA MET A 219 3.07 -25.90 -27.68
C MET A 219 2.39 -25.08 -26.57
N LEU A 220 2.91 -23.89 -26.26
CA LEU A 220 2.32 -22.99 -25.27
C LEU A 220 1.10 -22.26 -25.83
N TYR A 221 1.13 -21.90 -27.13
CA TYR A 221 -0.04 -21.35 -27.82
C TYR A 221 -1.18 -22.36 -27.89
N ASP A 222 -0.91 -23.60 -28.30
CA ASP A 222 -1.92 -24.68 -28.38
C ASP A 222 -2.55 -24.99 -27.00
N LEU A 223 -1.76 -24.88 -25.93
CA LEU A 223 -2.23 -25.06 -24.56
C LEU A 223 -3.06 -23.85 -24.08
N ALA A 224 -2.62 -22.64 -24.40
CA ALA A 224 -3.32 -21.41 -24.05
C ALA A 224 -4.69 -21.30 -24.72
N ASP A 225 -4.81 -21.71 -25.99
CA ASP A 225 -6.07 -21.74 -26.73
C ASP A 225 -7.09 -22.70 -26.08
N LYS A 226 -6.63 -23.86 -25.59
CA LYS A 226 -7.49 -24.83 -24.88
C LYS A 226 -7.91 -24.36 -23.49
N MET A 227 -7.08 -23.55 -22.84
CA MET A 227 -7.29 -23.09 -21.46
C MET A 227 -7.91 -21.68 -21.36
N GLY A 228 -8.10 -20.99 -22.49
CA GLY A 228 -8.49 -19.58 -22.51
C GLY A 228 -7.49 -18.68 -21.77
N ALA A 229 -6.20 -19.04 -21.82
CA ALA A 229 -5.12 -18.37 -21.11
C ALA A 229 -4.32 -17.45 -22.04
N ALA A 230 -3.56 -16.51 -21.47
CA ALA A 230 -2.58 -15.73 -22.25
C ALA A 230 -1.19 -16.36 -22.18
N VAL A 231 -0.38 -16.21 -23.23
CA VAL A 231 1.01 -16.70 -23.26
C VAL A 231 1.99 -15.59 -22.91
N GLY A 232 2.86 -15.86 -21.94
CA GLY A 232 3.95 -14.98 -21.53
C GLY A 232 5.32 -15.64 -21.70
N ALA A 233 6.39 -14.90 -21.43
CA ALA A 233 7.75 -15.41 -21.54
C ALA A 233 8.74 -14.76 -20.58
N SER A 234 9.75 -15.52 -20.14
CA SER A 234 10.84 -14.95 -19.33
C SER A 234 11.74 -14.03 -20.15
N ARG A 235 12.41 -13.07 -19.50
CA ARG A 235 13.47 -12.25 -20.12
C ARG A 235 14.51 -13.09 -20.86
N ALA A 236 14.87 -14.25 -20.31
CA ALA A 236 15.83 -15.15 -20.90
C ALA A 236 15.38 -15.80 -22.21
N ALA A 237 14.08 -15.87 -22.50
CA ALA A 237 13.53 -16.36 -23.76
C ALA A 237 13.44 -15.23 -24.80
N VAL A 238 13.15 -14.01 -24.35
CA VAL A 238 13.15 -12.79 -25.18
C VAL A 238 14.56 -12.45 -25.65
N ASP A 239 15.53 -12.45 -24.72
CA ASP A 239 16.94 -12.18 -25.02
C ASP A 239 17.53 -13.25 -25.96
N ALA A 240 16.97 -14.46 -25.97
CA ALA A 240 17.35 -15.56 -26.86
C ALA A 240 16.62 -15.51 -28.22
N GLY A 241 15.75 -14.52 -28.45
CA GLY A 241 15.01 -14.34 -29.70
C GLY A 241 13.87 -15.35 -29.94
N PHE A 242 13.40 -16.04 -28.90
CA PHE A 242 12.34 -17.06 -29.05
C PHE A 242 10.97 -16.43 -29.26
N VAL A 243 10.73 -15.27 -28.65
CA VAL A 243 9.47 -14.52 -28.70
C VAL A 243 9.75 -13.02 -28.57
N PRO A 244 8.84 -12.16 -29.06
CA PRO A 244 9.02 -10.71 -28.98
C PRO A 244 8.93 -10.17 -27.54
N ASN A 245 9.52 -8.98 -27.33
CA ASN A 245 9.68 -8.38 -25.99
C ASN A 245 8.35 -8.02 -25.30
N ASP A 246 7.28 -7.80 -26.06
CA ASP A 246 5.93 -7.53 -25.57
C ASP A 246 5.28 -8.73 -24.85
N MET A 247 5.81 -9.94 -25.05
CA MET A 247 5.42 -11.16 -24.34
C MET A 247 6.20 -11.37 -23.03
N GLN A 248 7.17 -10.50 -22.72
CA GLN A 248 7.97 -10.65 -21.50
C GLN A 248 7.11 -10.48 -20.24
N VAL A 249 7.20 -11.43 -19.32
CA VAL A 249 6.56 -11.43 -17.99
C VAL A 249 7.64 -11.43 -16.91
N GLY A 250 7.51 -10.54 -15.93
CA GLY A 250 8.48 -10.33 -14.85
C GLY A 250 8.82 -8.86 -14.63
N GLN A 251 9.80 -8.56 -13.76
CA GLN A 251 10.15 -7.21 -13.30
C GLN A 251 10.38 -6.17 -14.41
N THR A 252 10.83 -6.62 -15.59
CA THR A 252 11.15 -5.77 -16.75
C THR A 252 10.14 -5.91 -17.90
N GLY A 253 9.07 -6.69 -17.70
CA GLY A 253 7.99 -6.92 -18.66
C GLY A 253 6.62 -6.64 -18.05
N LYS A 254 5.58 -7.30 -18.57
CA LYS A 254 4.20 -7.19 -18.05
C LYS A 254 4.06 -7.96 -16.72
N ILE A 255 3.43 -7.32 -15.73
CA ILE A 255 3.10 -7.94 -14.43
C ILE A 255 1.69 -8.51 -14.51
N VAL A 256 1.52 -9.80 -14.21
CA VAL A 256 0.25 -10.55 -14.26
C VAL A 256 0.05 -11.31 -12.94
N ALA A 257 -1.18 -11.29 -12.40
CA ALA A 257 -1.52 -11.90 -11.11
C ALA A 257 -2.68 -12.92 -11.26
N PRO A 258 -2.39 -14.23 -11.45
CA PRO A 258 -3.42 -15.27 -11.55
C PRO A 258 -3.95 -15.72 -10.17
N GLN A 259 -5.10 -16.42 -10.16
CA GLN A 259 -5.97 -16.61 -8.99
C GLN A 259 -5.47 -17.54 -7.87
N HIS A 260 -4.27 -18.13 -7.90
CA HIS A 260 -3.80 -19.05 -6.84
C HIS A 260 -2.45 -18.59 -6.27
N SER A 261 -2.38 -18.37 -4.94
CA SER A 261 -1.17 -18.00 -4.19
C SER A 261 -1.27 -18.43 -2.72
N SER A 262 -0.20 -19.00 -2.18
CA SER A 262 -0.08 -19.48 -0.79
C SER A 262 1.03 -18.70 -0.04
N SER A 263 0.75 -18.26 1.20
CA SER A 263 1.56 -17.37 2.09
C SER A 263 2.60 -18.16 2.93
N ALA A 264 3.64 -17.66 3.63
CA ALA A 264 4.13 -16.37 4.19
C ALA A 264 5.61 -16.50 4.75
N CYS A 265 6.23 -15.43 5.29
CA CYS A 265 7.55 -15.43 5.98
C CYS A 265 7.53 -14.60 7.31
N ILE A 266 8.16 -15.09 8.38
CA ILE A 266 8.25 -14.43 9.71
C ILE A 266 9.71 -14.45 10.21
N ARG A 267 10.11 -13.51 11.08
CA ARG A 267 11.20 -13.73 12.06
C ARG A 267 10.65 -13.45 13.46
N ILE A 268 10.41 -14.48 14.26
CA ILE A 268 9.83 -14.34 15.61
C ILE A 268 10.94 -14.10 16.64
N PRO A 269 11.00 -12.94 17.32
CA PRO A 269 11.78 -12.81 18.54
C PRO A 269 10.90 -13.15 19.75
N GLY A 270 10.99 -14.39 20.24
CA GLY A 270 10.63 -14.77 21.63
C GLY A 270 9.17 -14.63 22.08
N ASP A 271 8.20 -14.44 21.18
CA ASP A 271 6.75 -14.36 21.51
C ASP A 271 5.91 -15.20 20.52
N GLY A 272 6.40 -16.38 20.15
CA GLY A 272 5.78 -17.27 19.14
C GLY A 272 4.38 -17.77 19.48
N GLY A 273 3.95 -17.66 20.75
CA GLY A 273 2.60 -18.05 21.17
C GLY A 273 1.50 -17.21 20.51
N ARG A 274 1.71 -15.88 20.34
CA ARG A 274 0.62 -14.98 19.91
C ARG A 274 0.19 -15.14 18.45
N TYR A 275 1.12 -15.46 17.54
CA TYR A 275 0.79 -15.67 16.12
C TYR A 275 -0.03 -16.94 15.93
N LYS A 276 0.41 -18.05 16.56
CA LYS A 276 -0.31 -19.33 16.56
C LYS A 276 -1.72 -19.20 17.12
N GLU A 277 -1.86 -18.51 18.25
CA GLU A 277 -3.14 -18.43 18.98
C GLU A 277 -4.19 -17.52 18.33
N ASN A 278 -3.79 -16.51 17.53
CA ASN A 278 -4.71 -15.44 17.10
C ASN A 278 -4.79 -15.21 15.59
N VAL A 279 -3.82 -15.66 14.79
CA VAL A 279 -3.71 -15.28 13.36
C VAL A 279 -3.44 -16.46 12.45
N HIS A 280 -2.64 -17.43 12.91
CA HIS A 280 -2.21 -18.58 12.12
C HIS A 280 -3.38 -19.45 11.69
N ARG A 281 -3.42 -19.78 10.39
CA ARG A 281 -4.32 -20.78 9.81
C ARG A 281 -3.52 -22.02 9.45
N SER A 282 -4.16 -23.19 9.48
CA SER A 282 -3.53 -24.45 9.08
C SER A 282 -3.07 -24.51 7.62
N THR A 283 -3.42 -23.50 6.82
CA THR A 283 -3.00 -23.34 5.42
C THR A 283 -1.80 -22.39 5.25
N ASP A 284 -1.35 -21.75 6.32
CA ASP A 284 -0.24 -20.80 6.27
C ASP A 284 1.09 -21.56 6.34
N TYR A 285 2.01 -21.24 5.43
CA TYR A 285 3.39 -21.75 5.46
C TYR A 285 4.33 -20.63 5.90
N VAL A 286 5.35 -20.90 6.72
CA VAL A 286 6.23 -19.84 7.26
C VAL A 286 7.68 -20.05 6.85
N TYR A 287 8.22 -19.13 6.05
CA TYR A 287 9.66 -19.04 5.82
C TYR A 287 10.34 -18.22 6.92
N LEU A 288 11.49 -18.66 7.42
CA LEU A 288 12.35 -17.90 8.35
C LEU A 288 13.66 -17.59 7.63
N ILE A 289 13.86 -16.33 7.24
CA ILE A 289 15.04 -15.91 6.48
C ILE A 289 16.17 -15.49 7.43
N HIS A 290 17.35 -16.12 7.25
CA HIS A 290 18.59 -15.64 7.83
C HIS A 290 19.47 -15.03 6.75
N SER A 291 19.59 -13.70 6.76
CA SER A 291 20.60 -13.02 5.94
C SER A 291 21.98 -13.21 6.55
N ILE A 292 22.92 -13.64 5.70
CA ILE A 292 24.33 -13.81 6.03
C ILE A 292 25.04 -12.51 5.67
N GLU A 293 25.58 -11.81 6.67
CA GLU A 293 26.41 -10.61 6.47
C GLU A 293 27.89 -11.01 6.57
N LEU A 294 28.63 -10.95 5.45
CA LEU A 294 30.06 -11.28 5.37
C LEU A 294 30.98 -10.39 6.24
N HIS A 295 30.44 -9.37 6.92
CA HIS A 295 31.20 -8.47 7.80
C HIS A 295 31.94 -9.20 8.93
N HIS A 296 31.46 -10.38 9.37
CA HIS A 296 32.11 -11.14 10.44
C HIS A 296 33.44 -11.78 10.03
N VAL A 297 33.61 -12.16 8.75
CA VAL A 297 34.86 -12.76 8.24
C VAL A 297 35.95 -11.70 8.12
N LEU A 298 35.59 -10.52 7.62
CA LEU A 298 36.51 -9.40 7.35
C LEU A 298 37.02 -8.72 8.63
N HIS A 299 36.26 -8.79 9.73
CA HIS A 299 36.65 -8.22 11.04
C HIS A 299 37.21 -9.26 12.02
N ASN A 300 37.37 -10.52 11.62
CA ASN A 300 38.04 -11.50 12.46
C ASN A 300 39.53 -11.17 12.50
N SER A 301 40.09 -11.01 13.71
CA SER A 301 41.51 -10.66 13.93
C SER A 301 42.47 -11.51 13.09
N LYS A 302 42.17 -12.80 12.88
CA LYS A 302 42.98 -13.70 12.04
C LYS A 302 43.06 -13.29 10.55
N TRP A 303 42.04 -12.61 10.02
CA TRP A 303 42.03 -12.10 8.65
C TRP A 303 42.92 -10.84 8.52
N GLN A 304 42.88 -9.96 9.52
CA GLN A 304 43.69 -8.73 9.57
C GLN A 304 45.20 -8.99 9.77
N TYR A 305 45.58 -10.12 10.38
CA TYR A 305 46.98 -10.48 10.65
C TYR A 305 47.57 -11.50 9.67
N SER A 306 46.85 -11.87 8.59
CA SER A 306 47.42 -12.77 7.57
C SER A 306 48.41 -12.01 6.68
N PRO A 307 49.70 -12.41 6.58
CA PRO A 307 50.74 -11.62 5.92
C PRO A 307 50.54 -11.44 4.40
N GLN A 308 49.59 -12.17 3.81
CA GLN A 308 49.30 -12.14 2.39
C GLN A 308 47.79 -12.23 2.22
N HIS A 309 47.18 -11.20 1.61
CA HIS A 309 45.73 -11.01 1.48
C HIS A 309 44.99 -12.10 0.68
N ASN A 310 45.64 -13.22 0.32
CA ASN A 310 45.09 -14.28 -0.55
C ASN A 310 45.52 -15.71 -0.14
N ASN A 311 45.84 -15.99 1.13
CA ASN A 311 46.22 -17.34 1.52
C ASN A 311 44.98 -18.25 1.75
N ILE A 312 44.70 -19.12 0.76
CA ILE A 312 43.54 -20.04 0.72
C ILE A 312 43.49 -20.98 1.95
N GLU A 313 44.65 -21.33 2.50
CA GLU A 313 44.77 -22.22 3.67
C GLU A 313 44.23 -21.59 4.97
N THR A 314 44.27 -20.26 5.10
CA THR A 314 43.68 -19.52 6.24
C THR A 314 42.19 -19.22 6.06
N VAL A 315 41.70 -19.14 4.83
CA VAL A 315 40.31 -18.76 4.51
C VAL A 315 39.37 -19.97 4.58
N GLY A 316 39.83 -21.14 4.13
CA GLY A 316 39.04 -22.38 4.14
C GLY A 316 38.46 -22.77 5.51
N PRO A 317 39.23 -22.72 6.61
CA PRO A 317 38.72 -23.01 7.95
C PRO A 317 37.69 -22.00 8.47
N LEU A 318 37.86 -20.70 8.16
CA LEU A 318 36.95 -19.63 8.58
C LEU A 318 35.58 -19.75 7.89
N ILE A 319 35.58 -20.05 6.59
CA ILE A 319 34.35 -20.32 5.83
C ILE A 319 33.63 -21.55 6.37
N LYS A 320 34.37 -22.60 6.75
CA LYS A 320 33.78 -23.81 7.36
C LYS A 320 33.15 -23.52 8.73
N GLU A 321 33.82 -22.72 9.57
CA GLU A 321 33.31 -22.32 10.88
C GLU A 321 32.02 -21.48 10.76
N GLU A 322 31.99 -20.55 9.79
CA GLU A 322 30.80 -19.73 9.54
C GLU A 322 29.62 -20.55 9.01
N HIS A 323 29.87 -21.51 8.10
CA HIS A 323 28.85 -22.46 7.66
C HIS A 323 28.25 -23.25 8.83
N VAL A 324 29.07 -23.72 9.78
CA VAL A 324 28.58 -24.44 10.97
C VAL A 324 27.70 -23.53 11.84
N ILE A 325 28.08 -22.26 12.01
CA ILE A 325 27.28 -21.28 12.78
C ILE A 325 25.93 -21.02 12.11
N ILE A 326 25.91 -20.89 10.79
CA ILE A 326 24.68 -20.69 10.00
C ILE A 326 23.77 -21.91 10.13
N GLN A 327 24.31 -23.13 9.94
CA GLN A 327 23.55 -24.37 10.05
C GLN A 327 22.93 -24.54 11.45
N ASN A 328 23.70 -24.32 12.52
CA ASN A 328 23.19 -24.37 13.89
C ASN A 328 22.04 -23.36 14.14
N LYS A 329 22.10 -22.18 13.51
CA LYS A 329 21.01 -21.18 13.61
C LYS A 329 19.77 -21.62 12.83
N LEU A 330 19.93 -22.15 11.62
CA LEU A 330 18.83 -22.64 10.80
C LEU A 330 18.13 -23.82 11.48
N GLU A 331 18.88 -24.79 12.01
CA GLU A 331 18.32 -25.90 12.79
C GLU A 331 17.52 -25.40 13.99
N LYS A 332 18.04 -24.43 14.73
CA LYS A 332 17.33 -23.81 15.85
C LYS A 332 16.01 -23.15 15.43
N PHE A 333 16.00 -22.48 14.28
CA PHE A 333 14.79 -21.86 13.73
C PHE A 333 13.77 -22.91 13.29
N SER A 334 14.21 -23.97 12.60
CA SER A 334 13.38 -25.10 12.22
C SER A 334 12.81 -25.83 13.44
N GLN A 335 13.60 -25.99 14.51
CA GLN A 335 13.13 -26.59 15.76
C GLN A 335 12.07 -25.71 16.43
N HIS A 336 12.25 -24.39 16.45
CA HIS A 336 11.22 -23.48 16.97
C HIS A 336 9.89 -23.59 16.20
N LEU A 337 9.91 -23.75 14.87
CA LEU A 337 8.69 -23.97 14.08
C LEU A 337 7.96 -25.26 14.48
N LYS A 338 8.72 -26.34 14.72
CA LYS A 338 8.19 -27.62 15.22
C LYS A 338 7.59 -27.49 16.61
N ASP A 339 8.30 -26.82 17.53
CA ASP A 339 7.84 -26.63 18.92
C ASP A 339 6.52 -25.86 18.97
N ILE A 340 6.32 -24.91 18.05
CA ILE A 340 5.07 -24.15 17.92
C ILE A 340 4.07 -24.80 16.95
N GLN A 341 4.35 -25.97 16.36
CA GLN A 341 3.50 -26.69 15.40
C GLN A 341 2.99 -25.79 14.26
N ILE A 342 3.91 -25.06 13.62
CA ILE A 342 3.62 -24.25 12.43
C ILE A 342 4.41 -24.84 11.27
N ASP A 343 3.72 -25.07 10.15
CA ASP A 343 4.36 -25.52 8.92
C ASP A 343 5.26 -24.41 8.35
N GLY A 344 6.52 -24.75 8.08
CA GLY A 344 7.49 -23.76 7.64
C GLY A 344 8.91 -24.28 7.47
N GLU A 345 9.79 -23.41 6.97
CA GLU A 345 11.19 -23.72 6.67
C GLU A 345 12.11 -22.54 7.03
N ALA A 346 13.30 -22.81 7.53
CA ALA A 346 14.35 -21.81 7.71
C ALA A 346 15.32 -21.83 6.52
N LYS A 347 15.54 -20.68 5.88
CA LYS A 347 16.41 -20.55 4.68
C LYS A 347 17.53 -19.54 4.89
N PRO A 348 18.77 -19.86 4.46
CA PRO A 348 19.84 -18.87 4.36
C PRO A 348 19.64 -18.04 3.09
N VAL A 349 19.91 -16.74 3.19
CA VAL A 349 19.92 -15.83 2.02
C VAL A 349 21.22 -15.03 2.02
N GLU A 350 21.93 -15.09 0.90
CA GLU A 350 23.10 -14.26 0.64
C GLU A 350 22.65 -12.93 0.03
N ALA A 351 22.97 -11.83 0.70
CA ALA A 351 22.63 -10.49 0.22
C ALA A 351 23.62 -9.45 0.77
N LYS A 352 23.70 -8.29 0.12
CA LYS A 352 24.58 -7.20 0.58
C LYS A 352 24.12 -6.61 1.90
N SER A 353 22.82 -6.70 2.20
CA SER A 353 22.25 -6.31 3.48
C SER A 353 21.05 -7.20 3.83
N ALA A 354 20.75 -7.30 5.13
CA ALA A 354 19.60 -8.07 5.58
C ALA A 354 18.25 -7.54 5.09
N GLY A 355 18.13 -6.23 4.83
CA GLY A 355 16.91 -5.63 4.27
C GLY A 355 16.68 -6.06 2.81
N GLU A 356 17.74 -5.99 2.00
CA GLU A 356 17.71 -6.41 0.59
C GLU A 356 17.41 -7.89 0.45
N GLY A 357 18.10 -8.75 1.22
CA GLY A 357 17.88 -10.19 1.17
C GLY A 357 16.45 -10.59 1.54
N VAL A 358 15.84 -9.93 2.52
CA VAL A 358 14.44 -10.20 2.90
C VAL A 358 13.47 -9.77 1.80
N VAL A 359 13.66 -8.62 1.17
CA VAL A 359 12.79 -8.16 0.08
C VAL A 359 12.94 -9.03 -1.16
N HIS A 360 14.17 -9.39 -1.52
CA HIS A 360 14.44 -10.25 -2.67
C HIS A 360 13.78 -11.61 -2.50
N GLU A 361 14.03 -12.28 -1.37
CA GLU A 361 13.48 -13.61 -1.11
C GLU A 361 11.95 -13.58 -0.95
N ALA A 362 11.38 -12.54 -0.36
CA ALA A 362 9.93 -12.38 -0.29
C ALA A 362 9.28 -12.30 -1.69
N ASN A 363 9.95 -11.68 -2.66
CA ASN A 363 9.49 -11.63 -4.04
C ASN A 363 9.66 -12.99 -4.74
N GLU A 364 10.80 -13.66 -4.57
CA GLU A 364 11.07 -14.99 -5.15
C GLU A 364 10.08 -16.04 -4.64
N LEU A 365 9.73 -15.98 -3.35
CA LEU A 365 8.77 -16.89 -2.72
C LEU A 365 7.31 -16.52 -3.02
N GLY A 366 7.03 -15.37 -3.65
CA GLY A 366 5.68 -14.87 -3.85
C GLY A 366 4.93 -14.58 -2.55
N ALA A 367 5.64 -14.11 -1.52
CA ALA A 367 5.08 -13.92 -0.18
C ALA A 367 3.94 -12.89 -0.16
N ASN A 368 2.82 -13.19 0.50
CA ASN A 368 1.69 -12.25 0.58
C ASN A 368 1.89 -11.13 1.61
N VAL A 369 2.82 -11.30 2.55
CA VAL A 369 3.13 -10.32 3.61
C VAL A 369 4.53 -10.58 4.17
N ILE A 370 5.25 -9.52 4.52
CA ILE A 370 6.52 -9.59 5.25
C ILE A 370 6.29 -9.16 6.69
N ILE A 371 6.67 -10.00 7.66
CA ILE A 371 6.62 -9.65 9.09
C ILE A 371 8.03 -9.49 9.64
N THR A 372 8.37 -8.28 10.08
CA THR A 372 9.69 -7.92 10.62
C THR A 372 9.60 -7.33 12.02
N GLY A 373 10.64 -7.50 12.85
CA GLY A 373 10.67 -6.96 14.21
C GLY A 373 11.55 -5.72 14.33
N THR A 374 11.28 -4.84 15.29
CA THR A 374 12.18 -3.71 15.57
C THR A 374 13.33 -4.11 16.49
N ARG A 375 14.58 -4.04 16.03
CA ARG A 375 15.77 -4.11 16.91
C ARG A 375 16.82 -3.08 16.50
N GLY A 376 17.01 -2.07 17.33
CA GLY A 376 18.26 -1.29 17.35
C GLY A 376 19.17 -1.85 18.44
N TYR A 377 20.32 -2.41 18.06
CA TYR A 377 21.39 -2.78 19.00
C TYR A 377 22.20 -1.50 19.33
N GLY A 378 21.68 -0.65 20.20
CA GLY A 378 22.36 0.59 20.60
C GLY A 378 21.69 1.32 21.75
N LYS A 379 22.47 2.09 22.52
CA LYS A 379 22.03 2.85 23.71
C LYS A 379 20.99 3.95 23.43
N VAL A 380 20.65 4.23 22.16
CA VAL A 380 19.65 5.21 21.76
C VAL A 380 18.31 4.50 21.50
N ARG A 381 17.64 4.11 22.59
CA ARG A 381 16.29 3.54 22.58
C ARG A 381 15.25 4.66 22.68
N ARG A 382 14.60 5.06 21.58
CA ARG A 382 13.15 5.41 21.66
C ARG A 382 12.35 5.55 20.37
N THR A 383 12.94 5.77 19.18
CA THR A 383 12.09 6.23 18.06
C THR A 383 12.61 5.88 16.67
N ILE A 384 13.34 4.78 16.51
CA ILE A 384 13.95 4.45 15.22
C ILE A 384 13.54 3.04 14.80
N LEU A 385 12.82 2.97 13.68
CA LEU A 385 12.61 1.77 12.88
C LEU A 385 14.01 1.22 12.56
N GLY A 386 14.34 0.00 12.99
CA GLY A 386 15.69 -0.55 12.78
C GLY A 386 16.05 -0.55 11.28
N SER A 387 17.32 -0.39 10.93
CA SER A 387 17.77 -0.21 9.53
C SER A 387 17.21 -1.25 8.55
N VAL A 388 17.07 -2.50 8.99
CA VAL A 388 16.47 -3.59 8.20
C VAL A 388 14.96 -3.40 8.01
N SER A 389 14.22 -3.06 9.06
CA SER A 389 12.77 -2.83 8.97
C SER A 389 12.45 -1.57 8.16
N ASP A 390 13.29 -0.54 8.27
CA ASP A 390 13.22 0.68 7.47
C ASP A 390 13.43 0.38 5.99
N TYR A 391 14.47 -0.37 5.67
CA TYR A 391 14.73 -0.80 4.30
C TYR A 391 13.55 -1.59 3.72
N ILE A 392 13.03 -2.58 4.45
CA ILE A 392 11.93 -3.44 3.98
C ILE A 392 10.66 -2.62 3.69
N ILE A 393 10.30 -1.65 4.54
CA ILE A 393 9.10 -0.82 4.32
C ILE A 393 9.19 -0.02 3.03
N HIS A 394 10.37 0.48 2.68
CA HIS A 394 10.55 1.31 1.49
C HIS A 394 10.72 0.51 0.19
N HIS A 395 11.05 -0.79 0.27
CA HIS A 395 11.44 -1.58 -0.91
C HIS A 395 10.60 -2.84 -1.13
N SER A 396 9.76 -3.24 -0.16
CA SER A 396 8.88 -4.41 -0.31
C SER A 396 7.80 -4.18 -1.36
N SER A 397 7.58 -5.17 -2.23
CA SER A 397 6.46 -5.17 -3.18
C SER A 397 5.14 -5.67 -2.55
N VAL A 398 5.22 -6.23 -1.33
CA VAL A 398 4.11 -6.85 -0.60
C VAL A 398 3.91 -6.16 0.76
N PRO A 399 2.70 -6.23 1.36
CA PRO A 399 2.44 -5.61 2.66
C PRO A 399 3.47 -5.96 3.74
N VAL A 400 3.86 -4.98 4.56
CA VAL A 400 4.86 -5.15 5.63
C VAL A 400 4.23 -4.91 7.00
N ILE A 401 4.39 -5.87 7.92
CA ILE A 401 3.99 -5.74 9.33
C ILE A 401 5.25 -5.59 10.19
N VAL A 402 5.32 -4.51 10.96
CA VAL A 402 6.42 -4.25 11.90
C VAL A 402 5.99 -4.56 13.33
N CYS A 403 6.61 -5.58 13.92
CA CYS A 403 6.36 -6.04 15.28
C CYS A 403 7.30 -5.35 16.29
N HIS A 404 6.73 -4.56 17.20
CA HIS A 404 7.47 -3.92 18.30
C HIS A 404 7.60 -4.86 19.51
N LYS A 405 8.79 -4.89 20.15
CA LYS A 405 8.98 -5.64 21.39
C LYS A 405 8.29 -4.92 22.55
N LYS A 406 7.29 -5.57 23.17
CA LYS A 406 6.66 -5.09 24.41
C LYS A 406 7.64 -5.26 25.59
N GLU A 407 7.85 -4.24 26.41
CA GLU A 407 8.50 -4.43 27.71
C GLU A 407 7.60 -5.32 28.58
N ARG A 408 8.16 -6.40 29.14
CA ARG A 408 7.49 -7.20 30.18
C ARG A 408 7.31 -6.27 31.40
N LYS A 409 6.14 -5.67 31.56
CA LYS A 409 5.74 -5.09 32.85
C LYS A 409 5.59 -6.26 33.82
N THR A 410 6.58 -6.46 34.69
CA THR A 410 6.37 -7.22 35.93
C THR A 410 5.25 -6.52 36.69
N LEU A 411 4.08 -7.15 36.74
CA LEU A 411 2.97 -6.75 37.61
C LEU A 411 3.48 -6.78 39.06
N LYS A 412 3.80 -5.62 39.62
CA LYS A 412 3.85 -5.46 41.07
C LYS A 412 2.39 -5.36 41.52
N ARG A 413 1.99 -6.29 42.39
CA ARG A 413 0.68 -6.38 43.06
C ARG A 413 0.17 -4.98 43.43
N ILE A 414 -1.05 -4.66 43.03
CA ILE A 414 -1.83 -3.58 43.64
C ILE A 414 -2.90 -4.27 44.48
N VAL A 415 -2.79 -4.10 45.79
CA VAL A 415 -3.84 -4.38 46.77
C VAL A 415 -4.74 -3.15 46.78
N GLY A 416 -6.05 -3.34 46.74
CA GLY A 416 -7.05 -2.30 46.95
C GLY A 416 -8.07 -2.78 47.98
N ILE A 417 -8.42 -1.90 48.92
CA ILE A 417 -9.65 -1.98 49.73
C ILE A 417 -10.81 -1.54 48.84
#